data_AF-A0A0C3NFF5-F1
#
_entry.id   AF-A0A0C3NFF5-F1
#
_cell.length_a   1.000
_cell.length_b   1.000
_cell.length_c   1.000
_cell.angle_alpha   90.00
_cell.angle_beta   90.00
_cell.angle_gamma   90.00
#
_symmetry.space_group_name_H-M   'P 1'
#
loop_
_entity.id
_entity.type
_entity.pdbx_description
1 polymer ?
#
loop_
_entity_poly.entity_id
_entity_poly.type
_entity_poly.pdbx_seq_one_letter_code
_entity_poly.pdbx_strand_id
1 'polypeptide(L)'
;MESHISFMSILRGVIGMVSILGIAWLFSSDRKGVSWRVVAIGLAIQLILAIGILYLPPVQAVFDFVGKIFVTILDFTRAGSEFLLGGLMDTTKSGYIFAFQVLPTIIFFSALTSLLFYLGIIQKVVYGMAWAMTKLMNLTGPESLSVTGNIFLGQTEAPLMVKAYLDDMSPSEIFLVMTGGMATIAGGVLAAYISFLGGEDPVQRLLFAKHLLAASVMAAPGAVVVAKILIPQTQKIQNTIEVPKNKVGKNVLDAISNGASEGVKLAVNVAGMLLVFVAFIAFANYLFAKFGHIVGLNDWIAELTDGKQHELSLQLILGYLFAPLMWLIGICPADIVHAGSLLGQKVIMTEFIAYVDLASLKTAGAFAEMKSVIMCTYFLCGFANFASIGIQIGGIGGLTPKNKPLLAKFGLRALLAGTLASLMSATIIGMIIG
;
A
#
# COMPACT_ATOMS: atom_id res chain seq x y z
N MET A 1 12.18 6.65 -19.10
CA MET A 1 10.84 6.37 -19.66
C MET A 1 10.31 7.68 -20.19
N GLU A 2 10.28 7.85 -21.52
CA GLU A 2 9.56 8.98 -22.10
C GLU A 2 8.08 8.73 -21.86
N SER A 3 7.44 9.62 -21.10
CA SER A 3 6.01 9.57 -20.85
C SER A 3 5.33 10.30 -22.02
N HIS A 4 4.64 9.54 -22.86
CA HIS A 4 3.88 10.07 -23.98
C HIS A 4 2.40 9.90 -23.66
N ILE A 5 1.79 10.93 -23.08
CA ILE A 5 0.35 10.92 -22.80
C ILE A 5 -0.41 10.77 -24.12
N SER A 6 -1.04 9.62 -24.33
CA SER A 6 -1.92 9.37 -25.46
C SER A 6 -3.38 9.71 -25.15
N PHE A 7 -4.17 10.05 -26.18
CA PHE A 7 -5.61 10.25 -25.99
C PHE A 7 -6.29 8.99 -25.44
N MET A 8 -5.85 7.82 -25.90
CA MET A 8 -6.38 6.53 -25.45
C MET A 8 -6.04 6.27 -23.98
N SER A 9 -4.84 6.61 -23.51
CA SER A 9 -4.48 6.44 -22.10
C SER A 9 -5.24 7.38 -21.19
N ILE A 10 -5.45 8.65 -21.60
CA ILE A 10 -6.35 9.58 -20.89
C ILE A 10 -7.75 9.00 -20.78
N LEU A 11 -8.34 8.57 -21.90
CA LEU A 11 -9.70 8.04 -21.92
C LEU A 11 -9.84 6.82 -20.99
N ARG A 12 -8.87 5.88 -21.06
CA ARG A 12 -8.83 4.69 -20.20
C ARG A 12 -8.69 5.06 -18.72
N GLY A 13 -7.83 6.03 -18.41
CA GLY A 13 -7.67 6.55 -17.06
C GLY A 13 -8.95 7.18 -16.51
N VAL A 14 -9.63 8.02 -17.31
CA VAL A 14 -10.90 8.63 -16.92
C VAL A 14 -11.98 7.57 -16.69
N ILE A 15 -12.10 6.57 -17.57
CA ILE A 15 -13.02 5.44 -17.37
C ILE A 15 -12.72 4.71 -16.07
N GLY A 16 -11.44 4.45 -15.78
CA GLY A 16 -11.01 3.81 -14.54
C GLY A 16 -11.36 4.63 -13.30
N MET A 17 -11.05 5.92 -13.30
CA MET A 17 -11.39 6.83 -12.18
C MET A 17 -12.90 6.87 -11.94
N VAL A 18 -13.70 7.04 -13.00
CA VAL A 18 -15.17 7.04 -12.91
C VAL A 18 -15.69 5.70 -12.38
N SER A 19 -15.12 4.59 -12.84
CA SER A 19 -15.50 3.25 -12.36
C SER A 19 -15.22 3.06 -10.88
N ILE A 20 -14.04 3.48 -10.40
CA ILE A 20 -13.67 3.41 -8.98
C ILE A 20 -14.58 4.29 -8.13
N LEU A 21 -14.83 5.54 -8.56
CA LEU A 21 -15.77 6.44 -7.88
C LEU A 21 -17.20 5.88 -7.87
N GLY A 22 -17.61 5.25 -8.97
CA GLY A 22 -18.90 4.56 -9.10
C GLY A 22 -19.03 3.42 -8.10
N ILE A 23 -18.00 2.57 -7.97
CA ILE A 23 -17.98 1.50 -6.95
C ILE A 23 -18.06 2.12 -5.55
N ALA A 24 -17.23 3.12 -5.22
CA ALA A 24 -17.28 3.78 -3.92
C ALA A 24 -18.68 4.37 -3.62
N TRP A 25 -19.30 5.00 -4.60
CA TRP A 25 -20.64 5.60 -4.46
C TRP A 25 -21.75 4.55 -4.31
N LEU A 26 -21.65 3.42 -5.01
CA LEU A 26 -22.60 2.31 -4.88
C LEU A 26 -22.64 1.76 -3.45
N PHE A 27 -21.48 1.64 -2.81
CA PHE A 27 -21.32 1.15 -1.43
C PHE A 27 -21.40 2.25 -0.35
N SER A 28 -21.73 3.48 -0.72
CA SER A 28 -21.85 4.60 0.22
C SER A 28 -22.99 4.42 1.24
N SER A 29 -22.76 4.82 2.49
CA SER A 29 -23.79 4.85 3.53
C SER A 29 -24.81 5.98 3.35
N ASP A 30 -24.43 7.06 2.67
CA ASP A 30 -25.29 8.19 2.37
C ASP A 30 -24.88 8.87 1.05
N ARG A 31 -25.49 8.44 -0.05
CA ARG A 31 -25.18 8.97 -1.40
C ARG A 31 -25.46 10.46 -1.56
N LYS A 32 -26.34 11.05 -0.73
CA LYS A 32 -26.70 12.47 -0.78
C LYS A 32 -25.76 13.33 0.06
N GLY A 33 -25.16 12.76 1.10
CA GLY A 33 -24.19 13.44 1.98
C GLY A 33 -22.78 13.58 1.39
N VAL A 34 -22.50 13.01 0.21
CA VAL A 34 -21.17 13.06 -0.41
C VAL A 34 -20.78 14.50 -0.79
N SER A 35 -19.69 14.99 -0.21
CA SER A 35 -19.13 16.29 -0.60
C SER A 35 -18.25 16.15 -1.85
N TRP A 36 -18.87 16.36 -3.01
CA TRP A 36 -18.17 16.32 -4.31
C TRP A 36 -17.04 17.35 -4.43
N ARG A 37 -17.09 18.44 -3.65
CA ARG A 37 -15.98 19.39 -3.54
C ARG A 37 -14.73 18.72 -2.96
N VAL A 38 -14.87 17.95 -1.87
CA VAL A 38 -13.73 17.23 -1.26
C VAL A 38 -13.21 16.15 -2.19
N VAL A 39 -14.10 15.44 -2.88
CA VAL A 39 -13.75 14.44 -3.90
C VAL A 39 -12.94 15.08 -5.04
N ALA A 40 -13.44 16.17 -5.62
CA ALA A 40 -12.77 16.87 -6.72
C ALA A 40 -11.40 17.42 -6.31
N ILE A 41 -11.29 18.02 -5.12
CA ILE A 41 -10.00 18.51 -4.61
C ILE A 41 -9.02 17.35 -4.38
N GLY A 42 -9.46 16.24 -3.80
CA GLY A 42 -8.59 15.08 -3.56
C GLY A 42 -8.09 14.43 -4.85
N LEU A 43 -8.93 14.33 -5.87
CA LEU A 43 -8.53 13.86 -7.21
C LEU A 43 -7.57 14.85 -7.87
N ALA A 44 -7.84 16.16 -7.75
CA ALA A 44 -6.94 17.19 -8.27
C ALA A 44 -5.56 17.13 -7.59
N ILE A 45 -5.50 16.94 -6.27
CA ILE A 45 -4.23 16.76 -5.54
C ILE A 45 -3.47 15.53 -6.05
N GLN A 46 -4.14 14.38 -6.22
CA GLN A 46 -3.48 13.18 -6.76
C GLN A 46 -2.96 13.40 -8.19
N LEU A 47 -3.76 14.05 -9.05
CA LEU A 47 -3.37 14.32 -10.42
C LEU A 47 -2.19 15.30 -10.49
N ILE A 48 -2.21 16.38 -9.71
CA ILE A 48 -1.12 17.35 -9.61
C ILE A 48 0.15 16.68 -9.08
N LEU A 49 0.04 15.84 -8.06
CA LEU A 49 1.17 15.08 -7.53
C LEU A 49 1.74 14.12 -8.59
N ALA A 50 0.89 13.37 -9.28
CA ALA A 50 1.33 12.43 -10.30
C ALA A 50 2.03 13.13 -11.47
N ILE A 51 1.44 14.22 -11.99
CA ILE A 51 2.07 15.06 -13.03
C ILE A 51 3.38 15.65 -12.52
N GLY A 52 3.40 16.17 -11.28
CA GLY A 52 4.60 16.72 -10.68
C GLY A 52 5.73 15.70 -10.63
N ILE A 53 5.46 14.51 -10.11
CA ILE A 53 6.44 13.43 -9.95
C ILE A 53 6.92 12.90 -11.32
N LEU A 54 6.08 12.94 -12.36
CA LEU A 54 6.42 12.37 -13.67
C LEU A 54 6.98 13.38 -14.68
N TYR A 55 6.67 14.67 -14.55
CA TYR A 55 7.04 15.70 -15.55
C TYR A 55 7.77 16.91 -15.01
N LEU A 56 7.66 17.25 -13.72
CA LEU A 56 8.30 18.47 -13.18
C LEU A 56 9.69 18.13 -12.63
N PRO A 57 10.79 18.60 -13.26
CA PRO A 57 12.15 18.28 -12.82
C PRO A 57 12.44 18.63 -11.34
N PRO A 58 11.95 19.76 -10.79
CA PRO A 58 12.15 20.05 -9.36
C PRO A 58 11.49 19.02 -8.43
N VAL A 59 10.30 18.52 -8.79
CA VAL A 59 9.59 17.53 -7.99
C VAL A 59 10.26 16.16 -8.14
N GLN A 60 10.65 15.78 -9.36
CA GLN A 60 11.47 14.59 -9.60
C GLN A 60 12.74 14.62 -8.77
N ALA A 61 13.46 15.75 -8.72
CA ALA A 61 14.68 15.89 -7.93
C ALA A 61 14.45 15.60 -6.43
N VAL A 62 13.29 16.00 -5.88
CA VAL A 62 12.93 15.68 -4.48
C VAL A 62 12.70 14.19 -4.29
N PHE A 63 11.91 13.53 -5.15
CA PHE A 63 11.66 12.09 -5.04
C PHE A 63 12.91 11.25 -5.33
N ASP A 64 13.78 11.72 -6.23
CA ASP A 64 15.09 11.14 -6.50
C ASP A 64 16.00 11.24 -5.28
N PHE A 65 16.03 12.40 -4.63
CA PHE A 65 16.82 12.62 -3.42
C PHE A 65 16.34 11.72 -2.28
N VAL A 66 15.02 11.70 -2.01
CA VAL A 66 14.45 10.83 -0.97
C VAL A 66 14.64 9.36 -1.32
N GLY A 67 14.43 8.96 -2.57
CA GLY A 67 14.66 7.60 -3.04
C GLY A 67 16.10 7.14 -2.85
N LYS A 68 17.08 8.01 -3.15
CA LYS A 68 18.51 7.75 -2.87
C LYS A 68 18.78 7.55 -1.39
N ILE A 69 18.18 8.37 -0.52
CA ILE A 69 18.29 8.18 0.94
C ILE A 69 17.81 6.78 1.34
N PHE A 70 16.64 6.34 0.85
CA PHE A 70 16.14 4.99 1.13
C PHE A 70 17.10 3.90 0.66
N VAL A 71 17.63 4.01 -0.57
CA VAL A 71 18.61 3.05 -1.10
C VAL A 71 19.89 3.04 -0.26
N THR A 72 20.44 4.19 0.11
CA THR A 72 21.62 4.27 0.98
C THR A 72 21.37 3.65 2.37
N ILE A 73 20.16 3.81 2.92
CA ILE A 73 19.80 3.17 4.18
C ILE A 73 19.75 1.64 4.05
N LEU A 74 19.32 1.10 2.90
CA LEU A 74 19.42 -0.34 2.63
C LEU A 74 20.88 -0.82 2.71
N ASP A 75 21.82 -0.02 2.20
CA ASP A 75 23.26 -0.35 2.25
C ASP A 75 23.81 -0.35 3.68
N PHE A 76 23.35 0.56 4.56
CA PHE A 76 23.71 0.52 5.99
C PHE A 76 23.17 -0.73 6.68
N THR A 77 21.96 -1.16 6.32
CA THR A 77 21.38 -2.41 6.83
C THR A 77 22.21 -3.61 6.38
N ARG A 78 22.72 -3.59 5.14
CA ARG A 78 23.59 -4.64 4.60
C ARG A 78 24.85 -4.82 5.43
N ALA A 79 25.51 -3.73 5.84
CA ALA A 79 26.68 -3.80 6.72
C ALA A 79 26.38 -4.51 8.06
N GLY A 80 25.25 -4.20 8.68
CA GLY A 80 24.80 -4.89 9.90
C GLY A 80 24.44 -6.36 9.67
N SER A 81 23.88 -6.67 8.51
CA SER A 81 23.50 -8.05 8.14
C SER A 81 24.73 -8.90 7.80
N GLU A 82 25.74 -8.34 7.14
CA GLU A 82 27.02 -8.99 6.86
C GLU A 82 27.78 -9.31 8.15
N PHE A 83 27.73 -8.42 9.15
CA PHE A 83 28.28 -8.70 10.47
C PHE A 83 27.59 -9.89 11.17
N LEU A 84 26.26 -9.98 11.09
CA LEU A 84 25.49 -11.03 11.77
C LEU A 84 25.49 -12.38 11.03
N LEU A 85 25.46 -12.35 9.70
CA LEU A 85 25.18 -13.52 8.86
C LEU A 85 26.39 -13.94 8.00
N GLY A 86 27.43 -13.11 7.91
CA GLY A 86 28.67 -13.41 7.20
C GLY A 86 28.43 -13.80 5.74
N GLY A 87 29.01 -14.94 5.34
CA GLY A 87 28.94 -15.44 3.97
C GLY A 87 27.53 -15.77 3.46
N LEU A 88 26.52 -15.86 4.33
CA LEU A 88 25.12 -16.09 3.92
C LEU A 88 24.49 -14.87 3.22
N MET A 89 25.11 -13.69 3.34
CA MET A 89 24.72 -12.49 2.59
C MET A 89 25.26 -12.47 1.16
N ASP A 90 26.22 -13.34 0.83
CA ASP A 90 26.80 -13.44 -0.50
C ASP A 90 25.87 -14.23 -1.44
N THR A 91 25.09 -13.49 -2.24
CA THR A 91 24.11 -14.05 -3.17
C THR A 91 24.74 -14.88 -4.29
N THR A 92 26.03 -14.70 -4.57
CA THR A 92 26.75 -15.53 -5.57
C THR A 92 27.05 -16.94 -5.05
N LYS A 93 27.16 -17.11 -3.73
CA LYS A 93 27.47 -18.39 -3.08
C LYS A 93 26.25 -19.08 -2.51
N SER A 94 25.38 -18.31 -1.85
CA SER A 94 24.22 -18.85 -1.12
C SER A 94 22.90 -18.63 -1.85
N GLY A 95 22.91 -17.96 -3.00
CA GLY A 95 21.70 -17.53 -3.68
C GLY A 95 21.00 -16.39 -2.93
N TYR A 96 19.91 -15.89 -3.50
CA TYR A 96 19.11 -14.86 -2.87
C TYR A 96 18.21 -15.46 -1.77
N ILE A 97 18.69 -15.47 -0.53
CA ILE A 97 17.92 -15.96 0.62
C ILE A 97 17.07 -14.81 1.20
N PHE A 98 15.78 -14.83 0.91
CA PHE A 98 14.80 -13.83 1.37
C PHE A 98 14.98 -13.44 2.84
N ALA A 99 15.07 -14.43 3.72
CA ALA A 99 15.11 -14.21 5.17
C ALA A 99 16.33 -13.37 5.61
N PHE A 100 17.43 -13.45 4.87
CA PHE A 100 18.67 -12.74 5.16
C PHE A 100 18.77 -11.40 4.42
N GLN A 101 18.19 -11.31 3.23
CA GLN A 101 18.28 -10.11 2.40
C GLN A 101 17.22 -9.04 2.74
N VAL A 102 16.09 -9.45 3.31
CA VAL A 102 14.90 -8.57 3.41
C VAL A 102 14.49 -8.32 4.86
N LEU A 103 14.44 -9.35 5.69
CA LEU A 103 13.96 -9.22 7.08
C LEU A 103 14.82 -8.29 7.94
N PRO A 104 16.17 -8.26 7.84
CA PRO A 104 16.99 -7.31 8.59
C PRO A 104 16.64 -5.85 8.28
N THR A 105 16.23 -5.56 7.05
CA THR A 105 15.78 -4.22 6.64
C THR A 105 14.56 -3.77 7.43
N ILE A 106 13.60 -4.67 7.67
CA ILE A 106 12.41 -4.37 8.48
C ILE A 106 12.82 -3.99 9.91
N ILE A 107 13.79 -4.71 10.49
CA ILE A 107 14.30 -4.46 11.84
C ILE A 107 14.96 -3.08 11.92
N PHE A 108 15.88 -2.80 10.99
CA PHE A 108 16.61 -1.54 10.96
C PHE A 108 15.69 -0.35 10.74
N PHE A 109 14.77 -0.41 9.77
CA PHE A 109 13.85 0.69 9.52
C PHE A 109 12.84 0.89 10.65
N SER A 110 12.47 -0.16 11.38
CA SER A 110 11.62 -0.01 12.58
C SER A 110 12.36 0.76 13.68
N ALA A 111 13.64 0.45 13.91
CA ALA A 111 14.51 1.18 14.82
C ALA A 111 14.71 2.65 14.38
N LEU A 112 14.97 2.88 13.09
CA LEU A 112 15.14 4.21 12.53
C LEU A 112 13.86 5.05 12.63
N THR A 113 12.72 4.47 12.29
CA THR A 113 11.41 5.16 12.36
C THR A 113 11.09 5.54 13.81
N SER A 114 11.33 4.63 14.76
CA SER A 114 11.19 4.91 16.19
C SER A 114 12.10 6.05 16.66
N LEU A 115 13.36 6.07 16.20
CA LEU A 115 14.30 7.16 16.49
C LEU A 115 13.80 8.50 15.92
N LEU A 116 13.39 8.54 14.65
CA LEU A 116 12.89 9.76 14.01
C LEU A 116 11.60 10.27 14.68
N PHE A 117 10.77 9.37 15.18
CA PHE A 117 9.61 9.70 15.98
C PHE A 117 10.01 10.28 17.35
N TYR A 118 10.97 9.67 18.06
CA TYR A 118 11.46 10.21 19.34
C TYR A 118 12.07 11.62 19.19
N LEU A 119 12.83 11.85 18.10
CA LEU A 119 13.45 13.13 17.79
C LEU A 119 12.46 14.21 17.33
N GLY A 120 11.19 13.88 17.10
CA GLY A 120 10.19 14.86 16.67
C GLY A 120 10.24 15.17 15.17
N ILE A 121 11.00 14.42 14.36
CA ILE A 121 11.20 14.72 12.93
C ILE A 121 9.95 14.34 12.14
N ILE A 122 9.42 13.13 12.37
CA ILE A 122 8.18 12.66 11.72
C ILE A 122 7.03 13.62 12.03
N GLN A 123 6.89 14.04 13.28
CA GLN A 123 5.81 14.92 13.72
C GLN A 123 5.85 16.28 13.01
N LYS A 124 7.04 16.84 12.77
CA LYS A 124 7.19 18.11 12.03
C LYS A 124 6.74 17.98 10.57
N VAL A 125 7.18 16.91 9.90
CA VAL A 125 6.82 16.64 8.49
C VAL A 125 5.31 16.37 8.37
N VAL A 126 4.80 15.47 9.21
CA VAL A 126 3.38 15.12 9.27
C VAL A 126 2.52 16.33 9.58
N TYR A 127 2.91 17.20 10.51
CA TYR A 127 2.15 18.42 10.83
C TYR A 127 2.01 19.34 9.62
N GLY A 128 3.10 19.55 8.86
CA GLY A 128 3.05 20.37 7.63
C GLY A 128 2.10 19.78 6.58
N MET A 129 2.16 18.46 6.37
CA MET A 129 1.27 17.77 5.44
C MET A 129 -0.19 17.79 5.92
N ALA A 130 -0.42 17.55 7.21
CA ALA A 130 -1.75 17.56 7.81
C ALA A 130 -2.40 18.94 7.74
N TRP A 131 -1.60 20.00 7.95
CA TRP A 131 -2.04 21.37 7.77
C TRP A 131 -2.49 21.64 6.33
N ALA A 132 -1.69 21.20 5.34
CA ALA A 132 -2.05 21.33 3.94
C ALA A 132 -3.36 20.57 3.61
N MET A 133 -3.49 19.32 4.07
CA MET A 133 -4.70 18.52 3.86
C MET A 133 -5.93 19.12 4.55
N THR A 134 -5.79 19.59 5.80
CA THR A 134 -6.87 20.27 6.56
C THR A 134 -7.38 21.49 5.80
N LYS A 135 -6.48 22.32 5.27
CA LYS A 135 -6.84 23.56 4.56
C LYS A 135 -7.41 23.30 3.17
N LEU A 136 -6.83 22.38 2.41
CA LEU A 136 -7.25 22.11 1.03
C LEU A 136 -8.53 21.27 0.99
N MET A 137 -8.62 20.23 1.81
CA MET A 137 -9.68 19.22 1.72
C MET A 137 -10.81 19.41 2.75
N ASN A 138 -10.73 20.44 3.61
CA ASN A 138 -11.71 20.72 4.66
C ASN A 138 -11.95 19.49 5.55
N LEU A 139 -10.88 19.00 6.15
CA LEU A 139 -10.86 17.87 7.08
C LEU A 139 -10.58 18.38 8.50
N THR A 140 -10.87 17.59 9.52
CA THR A 140 -10.42 17.93 10.87
C THR A 140 -8.92 17.72 11.04
N GLY A 141 -8.34 18.39 12.02
CA GLY A 141 -6.91 18.25 12.33
C GLY A 141 -6.53 16.80 12.68
N PRO A 142 -7.26 16.13 13.58
CA PRO A 142 -6.97 14.75 13.95
C PRO A 142 -7.03 13.76 12.78
N GLU A 143 -8.08 13.79 11.93
CA GLU A 143 -8.13 12.84 10.81
C GLU A 143 -7.04 13.14 9.77
N SER A 144 -6.69 14.41 9.57
CA SER A 144 -5.59 14.84 8.69
C SER A 144 -4.23 14.39 9.20
N LEU A 145 -3.98 14.49 10.51
CA LEU A 145 -2.74 14.00 11.13
C LEU A 145 -2.62 12.49 11.00
N SER A 146 -3.71 11.74 11.19
CA SER A 146 -3.68 10.29 11.06
C SER A 146 -3.40 9.85 9.61
N VAL A 147 -4.12 10.40 8.63
CA VAL A 147 -3.95 10.01 7.21
C VAL A 147 -2.57 10.41 6.66
N THR A 148 -2.02 11.54 7.07
CA THR A 148 -0.66 11.95 6.68
C THR A 148 0.42 11.19 7.43
N GLY A 149 0.18 10.84 8.69
CA GLY A 149 1.04 9.93 9.46
C GLY A 149 1.24 8.60 8.78
N ASN A 150 0.14 8.04 8.24
CA ASN A 150 0.11 6.78 7.52
C ASN A 150 0.99 6.74 6.25
N ILE A 151 1.47 7.89 5.76
CA ILE A 151 2.46 7.93 4.65
C ILE A 151 3.81 7.35 5.10
N PHE A 152 4.13 7.46 6.39
CA PHE A 152 5.42 7.05 6.97
C PHE A 152 5.27 5.92 7.99
N LEU A 153 4.19 5.98 8.77
CA LEU A 153 3.86 5.07 9.86
C LEU A 153 2.84 4.03 9.38
N GLY A 154 2.76 2.88 10.05
CA GLY A 154 1.77 1.87 9.73
C GLY A 154 0.39 2.18 10.32
N GLN A 155 -0.56 1.31 9.97
CA GLN A 155 -1.98 1.45 10.31
C GLN A 155 -2.29 1.44 11.81
N THR A 156 -1.35 0.98 12.65
CA THR A 156 -1.47 0.96 14.11
C THR A 156 -0.69 2.07 14.80
N GLU A 157 0.37 2.57 14.18
CA GLU A 157 1.23 3.62 14.73
C GLU A 157 0.71 5.02 14.41
N ALA A 158 0.18 5.24 13.20
CA ALA A 158 -0.34 6.56 12.83
C ALA A 158 -1.50 7.03 13.73
N PRO A 159 -2.47 6.17 14.14
CA PRO A 159 -3.52 6.55 15.09
C PRO A 159 -3.00 6.95 16.48
N LEU A 160 -1.80 6.52 16.88
CA LEU A 160 -1.20 6.91 18.16
C LEU A 160 -0.99 8.42 18.26
N MET A 161 -0.70 9.08 17.14
CA MET A 161 -0.50 10.53 17.08
C MET A 161 -1.78 11.31 17.40
N VAL A 162 -2.93 10.67 17.27
CA VAL A 162 -4.25 11.29 17.47
C VAL A 162 -5.02 10.61 18.59
N LYS A 163 -4.34 9.80 19.42
CA LYS A 163 -4.94 9.02 20.50
C LYS A 163 -5.87 9.84 21.38
N ALA A 164 -5.47 11.08 21.72
CA ALA A 164 -6.24 11.97 22.58
C ALA A 164 -7.60 12.39 22.00
N TYR A 165 -7.79 12.27 20.68
CA TYR A 165 -9.00 12.70 19.97
C TYR A 165 -9.86 11.53 19.49
N LEU A 166 -9.35 10.29 19.51
CA LEU A 166 -10.03 9.13 18.93
C LEU A 166 -11.42 8.89 19.52
N ASP A 167 -11.61 9.10 20.83
CA ASP A 167 -12.91 8.87 21.49
C ASP A 167 -13.99 9.89 21.08
N ASP A 168 -13.59 11.06 20.58
CA ASP A 168 -14.47 12.18 20.22
C ASP A 168 -14.63 12.35 18.71
N MET A 169 -13.89 11.56 17.91
CA MET A 169 -14.04 11.53 16.46
C MET A 169 -15.43 11.03 16.05
N SER A 170 -16.00 11.69 15.06
CA SER A 170 -17.19 11.25 14.34
C SER A 170 -16.95 9.94 13.58
N PRO A 171 -18.02 9.22 13.19
CA PRO A 171 -17.87 8.00 12.41
C PRO A 171 -17.14 8.17 11.07
N SER A 172 -17.27 9.32 10.39
CA SER A 172 -16.53 9.58 9.14
C SER A 172 -15.04 9.78 9.38
N GLU A 173 -14.66 10.42 10.51
CA GLU A 173 -13.26 10.61 10.89
C GLU A 173 -12.61 9.28 11.28
N ILE A 174 -13.28 8.47 12.11
CA ILE A 174 -12.82 7.10 12.43
C ILE A 174 -12.69 6.26 11.16
N PHE A 175 -13.64 6.39 10.23
CA PHE A 175 -13.57 5.67 8.97
C PHE A 175 -12.38 6.10 8.10
N LEU A 176 -12.05 7.39 8.07
CA LEU A 176 -10.84 7.87 7.39
C LEU A 176 -9.55 7.39 8.07
N VAL A 177 -9.50 7.34 9.40
CA VAL A 177 -8.36 6.77 10.14
C VAL A 177 -8.11 5.32 9.71
N MET A 178 -9.16 4.50 9.67
CA MET A 178 -9.08 3.11 9.20
C MET A 178 -8.67 3.01 7.72
N THR A 179 -9.33 3.78 6.87
CA THR A 179 -9.08 3.79 5.42
C THR A 179 -7.66 4.23 5.11
N GLY A 180 -7.16 5.28 5.77
CA GLY A 180 -5.80 5.78 5.61
C GLY A 180 -4.77 4.71 5.91
N GLY A 181 -4.94 3.96 7.01
CA GLY A 181 -4.04 2.86 7.36
C GLY A 181 -4.05 1.71 6.37
N MET A 182 -5.20 1.39 5.77
CA MET A 182 -5.30 0.34 4.74
C MET A 182 -4.85 0.80 3.35
N ALA A 183 -4.92 2.11 3.08
CA ALA A 183 -4.55 2.67 1.78
C ALA A 183 -3.03 2.83 1.62
N THR A 184 -2.27 2.90 2.71
CA THR A 184 -0.83 3.16 2.70
C THR A 184 -0.02 1.98 3.24
N ILE A 185 1.31 2.12 3.22
CA ILE A 185 2.27 1.17 3.81
C ILE A 185 3.21 1.91 4.77
N ALA A 186 3.76 1.18 5.75
CA ALA A 186 4.78 1.70 6.65
C ALA A 186 6.15 1.80 5.96
N GLY A 187 6.97 2.76 6.37
CA GLY A 187 8.33 2.92 5.84
C GLY A 187 9.21 1.67 6.00
N GLY A 188 9.01 0.89 7.07
CA GLY A 188 9.78 -0.35 7.31
C GLY A 188 9.53 -1.46 6.32
N VAL A 189 8.31 -1.57 5.78
CA VAL A 189 7.97 -2.58 4.78
C VAL A 189 8.18 -2.08 3.35
N LEU A 190 8.12 -0.75 3.13
CA LEU A 190 8.44 -0.12 1.85
C LEU A 190 9.84 -0.50 1.38
N ALA A 191 10.80 -0.55 2.30
CA ALA A 191 12.17 -0.96 2.05
C ALA A 191 12.29 -2.42 1.55
N ALA A 192 11.46 -3.33 2.08
CA ALA A 192 11.38 -4.71 1.59
C ALA A 192 10.86 -4.78 0.14
N TYR A 193 9.85 -3.97 -0.21
CA TYR A 193 9.29 -3.94 -1.55
C TYR A 193 10.25 -3.36 -2.59
N ILE A 194 11.07 -2.37 -2.20
CA ILE A 194 12.20 -1.89 -3.02
C ILE A 194 13.15 -3.04 -3.32
N SER A 195 13.51 -3.85 -2.31
CA SER A 195 14.39 -5.01 -2.49
C SER A 195 13.77 -6.09 -3.38
N PHE A 196 12.46 -6.36 -3.27
CA PHE A 196 11.79 -7.36 -4.12
C PHE A 196 11.80 -6.97 -5.60
N LEU A 197 11.44 -5.72 -5.90
CA LEU A 197 11.26 -5.27 -7.28
C LEU A 197 12.57 -4.83 -7.93
N GLY A 198 13.47 -4.28 -7.11
CA GLY A 198 14.79 -3.77 -7.52
C GLY A 198 15.91 -4.80 -7.47
N GLY A 199 15.76 -5.90 -6.73
CA GLY A 199 16.79 -6.92 -6.58
C GLY A 199 18.08 -6.32 -6.04
N GLU A 200 19.21 -6.58 -6.70
CA GLU A 200 20.51 -5.97 -6.39
C GLU A 200 20.86 -4.77 -7.29
N ASP A 201 20.06 -4.47 -8.31
CA ASP A 201 20.33 -3.39 -9.26
C ASP A 201 19.98 -2.01 -8.62
N PRO A 202 20.96 -1.13 -8.40
CA PRO A 202 20.72 0.19 -7.80
C PRO A 202 19.77 1.08 -8.63
N VAL A 203 19.79 0.94 -9.96
CA VAL A 203 18.93 1.72 -10.86
C VAL A 203 17.47 1.28 -10.71
N GLN A 204 17.24 -0.03 -10.65
CA GLN A 204 15.91 -0.59 -10.43
C GLN A 204 15.40 -0.30 -9.01
N ARG A 205 16.25 -0.44 -7.99
CA ARG A 205 15.91 -0.05 -6.61
C ARG A 205 15.48 1.41 -6.53
N LEU A 206 16.24 2.31 -7.15
CA LEU A 206 15.90 3.73 -7.16
C LEU A 206 14.59 3.99 -7.94
N LEU A 207 14.35 3.31 -9.07
CA LEU A 207 13.09 3.41 -9.82
C LEU A 207 11.89 3.02 -8.95
N PHE A 208 11.93 1.86 -8.32
CA PHE A 208 10.82 1.38 -7.48
C PHE A 208 10.70 2.15 -6.18
N ALA A 209 11.79 2.65 -5.60
CA ALA A 209 11.75 3.56 -4.46
C ALA A 209 10.95 4.82 -4.79
N LYS A 210 11.20 5.46 -5.94
CA LYS A 210 10.42 6.64 -6.38
C LYS A 210 8.93 6.32 -6.51
N HIS A 211 8.59 5.21 -7.16
CA HIS A 211 7.20 4.83 -7.38
C HIS A 211 6.48 4.45 -6.07
N LEU A 212 7.13 3.71 -5.17
CA LEU A 212 6.55 3.36 -3.86
C LEU A 212 6.37 4.60 -2.97
N LEU A 213 7.34 5.52 -2.95
CA LEU A 213 7.22 6.79 -2.24
C LEU A 213 6.07 7.64 -2.80
N ALA A 214 5.98 7.72 -4.13
CA ALA A 214 4.88 8.42 -4.81
C ALA A 214 3.53 7.77 -4.48
N ALA A 215 3.44 6.45 -4.52
CA ALA A 215 2.24 5.70 -4.17
C ALA A 215 1.78 5.99 -2.74
N SER A 216 2.69 5.96 -1.76
CA SER A 216 2.39 6.30 -0.36
C SER A 216 1.87 7.72 -0.20
N VAL A 217 2.49 8.72 -0.85
CA VAL A 217 2.04 10.12 -0.77
C VAL A 217 0.69 10.33 -1.46
N MET A 218 0.48 9.73 -2.63
CA MET A 218 -0.78 9.81 -3.38
C MET A 218 -1.93 9.07 -2.69
N ALA A 219 -1.63 8.01 -1.95
CA ALA A 219 -2.62 7.23 -1.22
C ALA A 219 -3.33 8.03 -0.12
N ALA A 220 -2.69 9.05 0.48
CA ALA A 220 -3.34 9.88 1.50
C ALA A 220 -4.57 10.67 0.96
N PRO A 221 -4.46 11.52 -0.08
CA PRO A 221 -5.63 12.14 -0.69
C PRO A 221 -6.58 11.10 -1.34
N GLY A 222 -6.07 9.97 -1.85
CA GLY A 222 -6.90 8.85 -2.33
C GLY A 222 -7.78 8.23 -1.25
N ALA A 223 -7.22 7.99 -0.08
CA ALA A 223 -7.94 7.52 1.09
C ALA A 223 -9.05 8.50 1.48
N VAL A 224 -8.78 9.80 1.47
CA VAL A 224 -9.80 10.82 1.75
C VAL A 224 -10.93 10.77 0.74
N VAL A 225 -10.62 10.74 -0.57
CA VAL A 225 -11.63 10.68 -1.63
C VAL A 225 -12.58 9.51 -1.41
N VAL A 226 -12.03 8.31 -1.25
CA VAL A 226 -12.84 7.10 -1.14
C VAL A 226 -13.56 7.03 0.21
N ALA A 227 -12.88 7.40 1.31
CA ALA A 227 -13.46 7.38 2.64
C ALA A 227 -14.68 8.32 2.74
N LYS A 228 -14.56 9.54 2.20
CA LYS A 228 -15.62 10.55 2.25
C LYS A 228 -16.75 10.32 1.26
N ILE A 229 -16.57 9.43 0.28
CA ILE A 229 -17.69 8.89 -0.52
C ILE A 229 -18.40 7.78 0.26
N LEU A 230 -17.65 6.82 0.80
CA LEU A 230 -18.22 5.64 1.46
C LEU A 230 -18.93 5.99 2.77
N ILE A 231 -18.30 6.80 3.62
CA ILE A 231 -18.86 7.30 4.88
C ILE A 231 -18.70 8.84 4.90
N PRO A 232 -19.65 9.59 4.30
CA PRO A 232 -19.55 11.03 4.21
C PRO A 232 -19.59 11.73 5.56
N GLN A 233 -18.97 12.92 5.64
CA GLN A 233 -18.96 13.72 6.84
C GLN A 233 -20.24 14.54 6.95
N THR A 234 -21.10 14.19 7.90
CA THR A 234 -22.37 14.89 8.17
C THR A 234 -22.31 15.79 9.41
N GLN A 235 -21.32 15.58 10.27
CA GLN A 235 -21.09 16.37 11.47
C GLN A 235 -20.20 17.59 11.19
N LYS A 236 -20.28 18.60 12.06
CA LYS A 236 -19.52 19.84 11.91
C LYS A 236 -18.02 19.57 12.06
N ILE A 237 -17.25 20.05 11.09
CA ILE A 237 -15.79 19.90 11.05
C ILE A 237 -15.16 20.95 11.97
N GLN A 238 -14.27 20.50 12.86
CA GLN A 238 -13.43 21.36 13.69
C GLN A 238 -12.00 21.37 13.12
N ASN A 239 -11.57 22.52 12.60
CA ASN A 239 -10.30 22.67 11.88
C ASN A 239 -9.08 22.92 12.81
N THR A 240 -9.20 22.66 14.10
CA THR A 240 -8.10 22.86 15.06
C THR A 240 -7.13 21.68 14.96
N ILE A 241 -5.86 21.98 14.66
CA ILE A 241 -4.79 20.97 14.63
C ILE A 241 -3.96 21.14 15.89
N GLU A 242 -4.08 20.20 16.81
CA GLU A 242 -3.18 20.08 17.95
C GLU A 242 -2.46 18.74 17.84
N VAL A 243 -1.13 18.76 17.84
CA VAL A 243 -0.31 17.55 17.85
C VAL A 243 0.08 17.25 19.29
N PRO A 244 -0.36 16.13 19.87
CA PRO A 244 0.11 15.70 21.18
C PRO A 244 1.63 15.53 21.16
N LYS A 245 2.34 16.13 22.11
CA LYS A 245 3.81 16.04 22.24
C LYS A 245 4.30 14.72 22.85
N ASN A 246 3.52 13.64 22.76
CA ASN A 246 3.87 12.37 23.39
C ASN A 246 5.17 11.83 22.77
N LYS A 247 6.20 11.64 23.61
CA LYS A 247 7.48 11.06 23.20
C LYS A 247 7.40 9.53 23.26
N VAL A 248 7.98 8.87 22.25
CA VAL A 248 8.19 7.40 22.27
C VAL A 248 9.60 7.14 22.80
N GLY A 249 9.71 6.52 23.98
CA GLY A 249 10.99 6.24 24.63
C GLY A 249 11.49 7.35 25.55
N LYS A 250 12.35 6.97 26.50
CA LYS A 250 12.92 7.85 27.54
C LYS A 250 14.16 8.60 27.05
N ASN A 251 14.90 8.02 26.11
CA ASN A 251 16.10 8.57 25.50
C ASN A 251 16.32 7.97 24.09
N VAL A 252 17.33 8.45 23.37
CA VAL A 252 17.67 8.01 22.01
C VAL A 252 17.92 6.50 21.92
N LEU A 253 18.71 5.94 22.85
CA LEU A 253 19.05 4.52 22.85
C LEU A 253 17.85 3.63 23.18
N ASP A 254 16.98 4.10 24.07
CA ASP A 254 15.72 3.46 24.41
C ASP A 254 14.77 3.44 23.19
N ALA A 255 14.66 4.55 22.45
CA ALA A 255 13.85 4.61 21.24
C ALA A 255 14.35 3.64 20.14
N ILE A 256 15.67 3.57 19.94
CA ILE A 256 16.29 2.63 18.99
C ILE A 256 16.06 1.18 19.43
N SER A 257 16.32 0.86 20.70
CA SER A 257 16.17 -0.50 21.24
C SER A 257 14.73 -1.00 21.18
N ASN A 258 13.76 -0.15 21.52
CA ASN A 258 12.34 -0.48 21.42
C ASN A 258 11.94 -0.67 19.95
N GLY A 259 12.35 0.23 19.07
CA GLY A 259 12.07 0.11 17.63
C GLY A 259 12.69 -1.13 16.99
N ALA A 260 13.90 -1.51 17.40
CA ALA A 260 14.54 -2.74 16.94
C ALA A 260 13.77 -3.99 17.43
N SER A 261 13.34 -4.00 18.71
CA SER A 261 12.58 -5.12 19.28
C SER A 261 11.22 -5.30 18.59
N GLU A 262 10.51 -4.20 18.32
CA GLU A 262 9.27 -4.23 17.53
C GLU A 262 9.54 -4.65 16.08
N GLY A 263 10.66 -4.19 15.50
CA GLY A 263 11.11 -4.61 14.19
C GLY A 263 11.39 -6.11 14.09
N VAL A 264 11.99 -6.73 15.12
CA VAL A 264 12.21 -8.19 15.19
C VAL A 264 10.88 -8.94 15.21
N LYS A 265 9.94 -8.51 16.07
CA LYS A 265 8.59 -9.12 16.11
C LYS A 265 7.91 -9.03 14.75
N LEU A 266 7.98 -7.86 14.11
CA LEU A 266 7.41 -7.64 12.78
C LEU A 266 8.08 -8.55 11.73
N ALA A 267 9.41 -8.61 11.71
CA ALA A 267 10.16 -9.45 10.78
C ALA A 267 9.83 -10.95 10.93
N VAL A 268 9.76 -11.45 12.16
CA VAL A 268 9.37 -12.85 12.45
C VAL A 268 7.92 -13.11 12.04
N ASN A 269 7.01 -12.18 12.32
CA ASN A 269 5.61 -12.29 11.89
C ASN A 269 5.50 -12.34 10.37
N VAL A 270 6.24 -11.48 9.65
CA VAL A 270 6.28 -11.49 8.18
C VAL A 270 6.83 -12.82 7.67
N ALA A 271 7.93 -13.32 8.23
CA ALA A 271 8.53 -14.59 7.82
C ALA A 271 7.57 -15.78 8.02
N GLY A 272 6.96 -15.88 9.21
CA GLY A 272 6.01 -16.94 9.54
C GLY A 272 4.75 -16.86 8.67
N MET A 273 4.22 -15.65 8.48
CA MET A 273 3.05 -15.41 7.64
C MET A 273 3.31 -15.79 6.17
N LEU A 274 4.47 -15.40 5.62
CA LEU A 274 4.84 -15.74 4.25
C LEU A 274 4.95 -17.25 4.05
N LEU A 275 5.65 -17.95 4.96
CA LEU A 275 5.78 -19.40 4.92
C LEU A 275 4.40 -20.07 4.92
N VAL A 276 3.53 -19.67 5.86
CA VAL A 276 2.20 -20.27 6.01
C VAL A 276 1.31 -19.98 4.81
N PHE A 277 1.25 -18.74 4.31
CA PHE A 277 0.39 -18.42 3.17
C PHE A 277 0.88 -19.05 1.87
N VAL A 278 2.18 -19.07 1.58
CA VAL A 278 2.70 -19.76 0.40
C VAL A 278 2.36 -21.26 0.46
N ALA A 279 2.48 -21.89 1.63
CA ALA A 279 2.07 -23.29 1.81
C ALA A 279 0.56 -23.48 1.59
N PHE A 280 -0.29 -22.57 2.09
CA PHE A 280 -1.73 -22.63 1.86
C PHE A 280 -2.12 -22.38 0.39
N ILE A 281 -1.39 -21.52 -0.32
CA ILE A 281 -1.57 -21.33 -1.77
C ILE A 281 -1.25 -22.63 -2.50
N ALA A 282 -0.10 -23.26 -2.21
CA ALA A 282 0.29 -24.52 -2.82
C ALA A 282 -0.75 -25.62 -2.52
N PHE A 283 -1.23 -25.70 -1.28
CA PHE A 283 -2.29 -26.61 -0.87
C PHE A 283 -3.61 -26.36 -1.61
N ALA A 284 -4.05 -25.09 -1.69
CA ALA A 284 -5.26 -24.72 -2.43
C ALA A 284 -5.13 -25.04 -3.93
N ASN A 285 -3.98 -24.74 -4.53
CA ASN A 285 -3.69 -25.06 -5.93
C ASN A 285 -3.72 -26.56 -6.19
N TYR A 286 -3.16 -27.38 -5.28
CA TYR A 286 -3.27 -28.84 -5.39
C TYR A 286 -4.74 -29.30 -5.40
N LEU A 287 -5.57 -28.76 -4.50
CA LEU A 287 -6.99 -29.09 -4.46
C LEU A 287 -7.73 -28.62 -5.72
N PHE A 288 -7.46 -27.41 -6.19
CA PHE A 288 -8.07 -26.86 -7.40
C PHE A 288 -7.64 -27.61 -8.67
N ALA A 289 -6.36 -27.96 -8.81
CA ALA A 289 -5.86 -28.74 -9.94
C ALA A 289 -6.52 -30.13 -9.98
N LYS A 290 -6.64 -30.79 -8.82
CA LYS A 290 -7.33 -32.07 -8.71
C LYS A 290 -8.82 -31.95 -9.02
N PHE A 291 -9.49 -30.94 -8.49
CA PHE A 291 -10.89 -30.68 -8.79
C PHE A 291 -11.08 -30.41 -10.29
N GLY A 292 -10.28 -29.51 -10.86
CA GLY A 292 -10.31 -29.15 -12.27
C GLY A 292 -10.06 -30.33 -13.20
N HIS A 293 -9.19 -31.27 -12.82
CA HIS A 293 -9.01 -32.51 -13.56
C HIS A 293 -10.27 -33.39 -13.51
N ILE A 294 -10.89 -33.57 -12.34
CA ILE A 294 -12.09 -34.41 -12.18
C ILE A 294 -13.27 -33.88 -13.00
N VAL A 295 -13.46 -32.56 -13.06
CA VAL A 295 -14.56 -31.94 -13.80
C VAL A 295 -14.22 -31.58 -15.26
N GLY A 296 -13.03 -31.94 -15.75
CA GLY A 296 -12.57 -31.64 -17.12
C GLY A 296 -12.29 -30.15 -17.40
N LEU A 297 -12.17 -29.32 -16.35
CA LEU A 297 -11.87 -27.89 -16.49
C LEU A 297 -10.41 -27.64 -16.89
N ASN A 298 -9.47 -28.52 -16.52
CA ASN A 298 -8.05 -28.32 -16.84
C ASN A 298 -7.81 -28.36 -18.36
N ASP A 299 -8.44 -29.29 -19.07
CA ASP A 299 -8.34 -29.39 -20.53
C ASP A 299 -8.96 -28.14 -21.19
N TRP A 300 -10.12 -27.69 -20.70
CA TRP A 300 -10.77 -26.47 -21.16
C TRP A 300 -9.92 -25.21 -20.89
N ILE A 301 -9.24 -25.13 -19.75
CA ILE A 301 -8.33 -24.02 -19.42
C ILE A 301 -7.11 -24.05 -20.36
N ALA A 302 -6.56 -25.22 -20.65
CA ALA A 302 -5.45 -25.37 -21.59
C ALA A 302 -5.84 -24.90 -22.99
N GLU A 303 -7.04 -25.24 -23.48
CA GLU A 303 -7.56 -24.75 -24.75
C GLU A 303 -7.80 -23.23 -24.75
N LEU A 304 -8.46 -22.70 -23.72
CA LEU A 304 -8.77 -21.27 -23.62
C LEU A 304 -7.54 -20.38 -23.50
N THR A 305 -6.48 -20.88 -22.88
CA THR A 305 -5.24 -20.12 -22.65
C THR A 305 -4.17 -20.38 -23.69
N ASP A 306 -4.51 -21.08 -24.78
CA ASP A 306 -3.56 -21.45 -25.85
C ASP A 306 -2.33 -22.17 -25.28
N GLY A 307 -2.58 -23.08 -24.33
CA GLY A 307 -1.55 -23.87 -23.65
C GLY A 307 -0.69 -23.11 -22.64
N LYS A 308 -1.00 -21.86 -22.29
CA LYS A 308 -0.20 -21.08 -21.32
C LYS A 308 -0.46 -21.47 -19.86
N GLN A 309 -1.63 -22.00 -19.56
CA GLN A 309 -2.02 -22.49 -18.24
C GLN A 309 -2.66 -23.87 -18.41
N HIS A 310 -2.20 -24.86 -17.63
CA HIS A 310 -2.68 -26.24 -17.76
C HIS A 310 -3.58 -26.69 -16.60
N GLU A 311 -3.62 -25.92 -15.52
CA GLU A 311 -4.27 -26.34 -14.28
C GLU A 311 -5.08 -25.20 -13.67
N LEU A 312 -6.24 -25.53 -13.10
CA LEU A 312 -7.00 -24.62 -12.26
C LEU A 312 -6.18 -24.29 -11.00
N SER A 313 -5.91 -23.01 -10.78
CA SER A 313 -5.20 -22.51 -9.61
C SER A 313 -5.96 -21.36 -8.94
N LEU A 314 -5.68 -21.11 -7.66
CA LEU A 314 -6.19 -19.96 -6.94
C LEU A 314 -5.84 -18.65 -7.66
N GLN A 315 -4.61 -18.54 -8.17
CA GLN A 315 -4.16 -17.38 -8.93
C GLN A 315 -4.99 -17.17 -10.20
N LEU A 316 -5.33 -18.24 -10.92
CA LEU A 316 -6.15 -18.16 -12.13
C LEU A 316 -7.57 -17.69 -11.81
N ILE A 317 -8.18 -18.25 -10.76
CA ILE A 317 -9.52 -17.87 -10.29
C ILE A 317 -9.55 -16.37 -9.94
N LEU A 318 -8.58 -15.92 -9.14
CA LEU A 318 -8.47 -14.51 -8.75
C LEU A 318 -8.15 -13.60 -9.94
N GLY A 319 -7.31 -14.08 -10.86
CA GLY A 319 -6.97 -13.42 -12.11
C GLY A 319 -8.20 -13.08 -12.93
N TYR A 320 -9.03 -14.08 -13.25
CA TYR A 320 -10.25 -13.85 -14.02
C TYR A 320 -11.35 -13.13 -13.22
N LEU A 321 -11.43 -13.32 -11.90
CA LEU A 321 -12.38 -12.60 -11.05
C LEU A 321 -12.14 -11.08 -11.09
N PHE A 322 -10.88 -10.64 -11.02
CA PHE A 322 -10.52 -9.22 -10.99
C PHE A 322 -10.11 -8.66 -12.36
N ALA A 323 -9.95 -9.48 -13.41
CA ALA A 323 -9.60 -9.04 -14.76
C ALA A 323 -10.48 -7.91 -15.30
N PRO A 324 -11.83 -7.92 -15.15
CA PRO A 324 -12.67 -6.81 -15.60
C PRO A 324 -12.32 -5.48 -14.93
N LEU A 325 -12.02 -5.51 -13.62
CA LEU A 325 -11.59 -4.32 -12.88
C LEU A 325 -10.19 -3.86 -13.33
N MET A 326 -9.26 -4.78 -13.56
CA MET A 326 -7.92 -4.46 -14.08
C MET A 326 -7.98 -3.81 -15.46
N TRP A 327 -8.88 -4.32 -16.30
CA TRP A 327 -9.17 -3.69 -17.58
C TRP A 327 -9.75 -2.28 -17.37
N LEU A 328 -10.72 -2.08 -16.48
CA LEU A 328 -11.30 -0.74 -16.26
C LEU A 328 -10.28 0.30 -15.81
N ILE A 329 -9.33 -0.07 -14.93
CA ILE A 329 -8.30 0.86 -14.42
C ILE A 329 -7.17 1.15 -15.41
N GLY A 330 -7.19 0.53 -16.60
CA GLY A 330 -6.25 0.82 -17.69
C GLY A 330 -5.00 -0.07 -17.76
N ILE A 331 -5.00 -1.24 -17.12
CA ILE A 331 -3.96 -2.26 -17.34
C ILE A 331 -4.02 -2.76 -18.80
N CYS A 332 -2.86 -3.11 -19.37
CA CYS A 332 -2.77 -3.70 -20.70
C CYS A 332 -3.60 -4.99 -20.79
N PRO A 333 -4.40 -5.22 -21.85
CA PRO A 333 -5.24 -6.42 -21.98
C PRO A 333 -4.49 -7.75 -21.79
N ALA A 334 -3.23 -7.84 -22.20
CA ALA A 334 -2.41 -9.04 -22.02
C ALA A 334 -2.06 -9.31 -20.55
N ASP A 335 -2.06 -8.27 -19.72
CA ASP A 335 -1.59 -8.31 -18.33
C ASP A 335 -2.74 -8.37 -17.30
N ILE A 336 -4.01 -8.22 -17.72
CA ILE A 336 -5.15 -8.07 -16.79
C ILE A 336 -5.36 -9.27 -15.88
N VAL A 337 -5.05 -10.49 -16.34
CA VAL A 337 -5.19 -11.71 -15.55
C VAL A 337 -4.08 -11.79 -14.49
N HIS A 338 -2.83 -11.46 -14.86
CA HIS A 338 -1.72 -11.37 -13.91
C HIS A 338 -1.98 -10.28 -12.86
N ALA A 339 -2.35 -9.06 -13.29
CA ALA A 339 -2.69 -7.97 -12.38
C ALA A 339 -3.89 -8.31 -11.47
N GLY A 340 -4.89 -9.02 -12.01
CA GLY A 340 -6.07 -9.43 -11.26
C GLY A 340 -5.74 -10.45 -10.17
N SER A 341 -4.84 -11.38 -10.48
CA SER A 341 -4.32 -12.36 -9.52
C SER A 341 -3.61 -11.66 -8.37
N LEU A 342 -2.72 -10.70 -8.68
CA LEU A 342 -2.00 -9.92 -7.69
C LEU A 342 -2.94 -9.12 -6.77
N LEU A 343 -3.99 -8.50 -7.32
CA LEU A 343 -5.00 -7.81 -6.50
C LEU A 343 -5.73 -8.79 -5.57
N GLY A 344 -6.14 -9.95 -6.09
CA GLY A 344 -6.84 -10.95 -5.30
C GLY A 344 -5.97 -11.52 -4.17
N GLN A 345 -4.71 -11.82 -4.46
CA GLN A 345 -3.73 -12.26 -3.48
C GLN A 345 -3.52 -11.21 -2.39
N LYS A 346 -3.37 -9.94 -2.77
CA LYS A 346 -3.29 -8.84 -1.81
C LYS A 346 -4.48 -8.84 -0.85
N VAL A 347 -5.70 -8.91 -1.39
CA VAL A 347 -6.94 -8.78 -0.59
C VAL A 347 -7.16 -9.97 0.35
N ILE A 348 -6.99 -11.19 -0.17
CA ILE A 348 -7.28 -12.42 0.58
C ILE A 348 -6.15 -12.76 1.56
N MET A 349 -4.91 -12.50 1.16
CA MET A 349 -3.71 -12.77 1.94
C MET A 349 -3.12 -11.45 2.40
N THR A 350 -2.00 -11.03 1.80
CA THR A 350 -1.34 -9.76 2.07
C THR A 350 -0.64 -9.22 0.83
N GLU A 351 -0.37 -7.93 0.83
CA GLU A 351 0.43 -7.27 -0.19
C GLU A 351 1.87 -7.81 -0.25
N PHE A 352 2.41 -8.34 0.85
CA PHE A 352 3.72 -9.00 0.86
C PHE A 352 3.77 -10.19 -0.11
N ILE A 353 2.78 -11.08 -0.04
CA ILE A 353 2.67 -12.22 -0.95
C ILE A 353 2.54 -11.73 -2.39
N ALA A 354 1.66 -10.75 -2.62
CA ALA A 354 1.46 -10.19 -3.95
C ALA A 354 2.73 -9.52 -4.50
N TYR A 355 3.56 -8.85 -3.69
CA TYR A 355 4.82 -8.28 -4.16
C TYR A 355 5.88 -9.35 -4.49
N VAL A 356 5.93 -10.46 -3.75
CA VAL A 356 6.81 -11.58 -4.07
C VAL A 356 6.41 -12.20 -5.42
N ASP A 357 5.10 -12.38 -5.65
CA ASP A 357 4.59 -12.88 -6.93
C ASP A 357 4.83 -11.87 -8.06
N LEU A 358 4.65 -10.56 -7.83
CA LEU A 358 4.96 -9.51 -8.81
C LEU A 358 6.45 -9.51 -9.19
N ALA A 359 7.35 -9.63 -8.20
CA ALA A 359 8.79 -9.72 -8.45
C ALA A 359 9.16 -10.96 -9.29
N SER A 360 8.52 -12.09 -9.00
CA SER A 360 8.72 -13.35 -9.73
C SER A 360 8.22 -13.23 -11.18
N LEU A 361 7.01 -12.71 -11.38
CA LEU A 361 6.43 -12.48 -12.71
C LEU A 361 7.23 -11.47 -13.53
N LYS A 362 7.71 -10.39 -12.90
CA LYS A 362 8.61 -9.40 -13.52
C LYS A 362 9.90 -10.07 -14.00
N THR A 363 10.53 -10.87 -13.15
CA THR A 363 11.81 -11.55 -13.47
C THR A 363 11.64 -12.57 -14.59
N ALA A 364 10.48 -13.25 -14.62
CA ALA A 364 10.11 -14.18 -15.69
C ALA A 364 9.71 -13.51 -17.01
N GLY A 365 9.60 -12.18 -17.06
CA GLY A 365 9.13 -11.47 -18.25
C GLY A 365 7.65 -11.73 -18.59
N ALA A 366 6.82 -12.05 -17.58
CA ALA A 366 5.42 -12.42 -17.79
C ALA A 366 4.50 -11.23 -18.15
N PHE A 367 4.92 -10.00 -17.84
CA PHE A 367 4.19 -8.79 -18.19
C PHE A 367 4.58 -8.28 -19.58
N ALA A 368 3.60 -7.98 -20.42
CA ALA A 368 3.79 -7.40 -21.74
C ALA A 368 4.31 -5.95 -21.66
N GLU A 369 3.89 -5.18 -20.66
CA GLU A 369 4.26 -3.77 -20.52
C GLU A 369 4.82 -3.43 -19.13
N MET A 370 5.91 -2.65 -19.10
CA MET A 370 6.45 -2.08 -17.86
C MET A 370 5.44 -1.16 -17.15
N LYS A 371 4.54 -0.52 -17.92
CA LYS A 371 3.42 0.25 -17.37
C LYS A 371 2.57 -0.60 -16.42
N SER A 372 2.23 -1.83 -16.79
CA SER A 372 1.43 -2.73 -15.95
C SER A 372 2.16 -3.09 -14.65
N VAL A 373 3.48 -3.31 -14.70
CA VAL A 373 4.32 -3.56 -13.52
C VAL A 373 4.31 -2.35 -12.58
N ILE A 374 4.42 -1.14 -13.12
CA ILE A 374 4.34 0.10 -12.34
C ILE A 374 2.94 0.25 -11.73
N MET A 375 1.86 0.05 -12.50
CA MET A 375 0.51 0.11 -11.97
C MET A 375 0.26 -0.92 -10.85
N CYS A 376 0.78 -2.15 -11.00
CA CYS A 376 0.77 -3.15 -9.93
C CYS A 376 1.52 -2.66 -8.69
N THR A 377 2.69 -2.03 -8.86
CA THR A 377 3.42 -1.40 -7.75
C THR A 377 2.56 -0.40 -6.99
N TYR A 378 1.74 0.41 -7.67
CA TYR A 378 0.88 1.39 -7.00
C TYR A 378 -0.32 0.74 -6.30
N PHE A 379 -1.06 -0.14 -6.97
CA PHE A 379 -2.25 -0.71 -6.32
C PHE A 379 -1.89 -1.75 -5.25
N LEU A 380 -0.70 -2.35 -5.31
CA LEU A 380 -0.21 -3.22 -4.23
C LEU A 380 0.28 -2.44 -3.02
N CYS A 381 0.69 -1.18 -3.18
CA CYS A 381 1.14 -0.29 -2.11
C CYS A 381 -0.01 0.15 -1.18
N GLY A 382 -0.47 -0.77 -0.33
CA GLY A 382 -1.40 -0.48 0.77
C GLY A 382 -1.74 -1.74 1.57
N PHE A 383 -2.02 -1.61 2.86
CA PHE A 383 -2.36 -2.72 3.76
C PHE A 383 -3.80 -3.26 3.64
N ALA A 384 -4.56 -2.92 2.60
CA ALA A 384 -5.95 -3.35 2.42
C ALA A 384 -6.07 -4.87 2.16
N ASN A 385 -6.29 -5.63 3.23
CA ASN A 385 -6.49 -7.09 3.24
C ASN A 385 -7.32 -7.53 4.47
N PHE A 386 -7.82 -8.78 4.49
CA PHE A 386 -8.67 -9.26 5.59
C PHE A 386 -7.95 -9.28 6.95
N ALA A 387 -6.65 -9.59 6.99
CA ALA A 387 -5.87 -9.61 8.23
C ALA A 387 -5.78 -8.20 8.85
N SER A 388 -5.65 -7.17 8.03
CA SER A 388 -5.61 -5.77 8.46
C SER A 388 -6.88 -5.31 9.17
N ILE A 389 -8.04 -5.91 8.89
CA ILE A 389 -9.26 -5.63 9.66
C ILE A 389 -9.05 -6.02 11.13
N GLY A 390 -8.52 -7.21 11.38
CA GLY A 390 -8.20 -7.68 12.73
C GLY A 390 -7.14 -6.81 13.41
N ILE A 391 -6.08 -6.45 12.67
CA ILE A 391 -5.00 -5.58 13.15
C ILE A 391 -5.54 -4.21 13.57
N GLN A 392 -6.42 -3.58 12.78
CA GLN A 392 -6.99 -2.29 13.13
C GLN A 392 -7.99 -2.37 14.30
N ILE A 393 -8.85 -3.39 14.35
CA ILE A 393 -9.77 -3.57 15.48
C ILE A 393 -8.99 -3.79 16.78
N GLY A 394 -7.90 -4.55 16.73
CA GLY A 394 -7.02 -4.78 17.88
C GLY A 394 -6.22 -3.55 18.27
N GLY A 395 -5.45 -3.00 17.33
CA GLY A 395 -4.54 -1.88 17.56
C GLY A 395 -5.27 -0.57 17.84
N ILE A 396 -6.12 -0.10 16.92
CA ILE A 396 -6.89 1.13 17.11
C ILE A 396 -7.91 0.97 18.24
N GLY A 397 -8.58 -0.19 18.34
CA GLY A 397 -9.53 -0.47 19.42
C GLY A 397 -8.88 -0.54 20.80
N GLY A 398 -7.58 -0.82 20.89
CA GLY A 398 -6.81 -0.68 22.14
C GLY A 398 -6.53 0.78 22.52
N LEU A 399 -6.52 1.69 21.55
CA LEU A 399 -6.37 3.14 21.77
C LEU A 399 -7.71 3.83 22.09
N THR A 400 -8.82 3.33 21.52
CA THR A 400 -10.19 3.81 21.74
C THR A 400 -11.15 2.63 21.99
N PRO A 401 -11.22 2.11 23.23
CA PRO A 401 -12.12 1.00 23.56
C PRO A 401 -13.59 1.33 23.25
N LYS A 402 -13.98 2.61 23.41
CA LYS A 402 -15.31 3.14 23.11
C LYS A 402 -15.72 2.91 21.64
N ASN A 403 -14.80 3.13 20.69
CA ASN A 403 -15.09 3.00 19.27
C ASN A 403 -14.83 1.60 18.69
N LYS A 404 -14.37 0.64 19.49
CA LYS A 404 -14.10 -0.73 19.02
C LYS A 404 -15.29 -1.39 18.28
N PRO A 405 -16.56 -1.25 18.72
CA PRO A 405 -17.70 -1.76 17.96
C PRO A 405 -17.86 -1.10 16.58
N LEU A 406 -17.54 0.21 16.49
CA LEU A 406 -17.60 0.95 15.24
C LEU A 406 -16.50 0.51 14.27
N LEU A 407 -15.28 0.28 14.76
CA LEU A 407 -14.19 -0.28 13.96
C LEU A 407 -14.56 -1.64 13.36
N ALA A 408 -15.16 -2.53 14.17
CA ALA A 408 -15.61 -3.83 13.69
C ALA A 408 -16.70 -3.72 12.62
N LYS A 409 -17.67 -2.81 12.79
CA LYS A 409 -18.71 -2.52 11.79
C LYS A 409 -18.14 -1.99 10.47
N PHE A 410 -17.05 -1.22 10.53
CA PHE A 410 -16.44 -0.61 9.36
C PHE A 410 -15.40 -1.46 8.66
N GLY A 411 -14.89 -2.54 9.27
CA GLY A 411 -13.78 -3.35 8.75
C GLY A 411 -13.84 -3.66 7.25
N LEU A 412 -14.93 -4.27 6.77
CA LEU A 412 -15.07 -4.61 5.34
C LEU A 412 -15.16 -3.39 4.43
N ARG A 413 -15.80 -2.31 4.88
CA ARG A 413 -15.88 -1.06 4.12
C ARG A 413 -14.53 -0.35 4.08
N ALA A 414 -13.76 -0.39 5.16
CA ALA A 414 -12.41 0.20 5.22
C ALA A 414 -11.45 -0.57 4.31
N LEU A 415 -11.56 -1.91 4.25
CA LEU A 415 -10.80 -2.74 3.32
C LEU A 415 -11.13 -2.34 1.88
N LEU A 416 -12.42 -2.29 1.51
CA LEU A 416 -12.84 -1.82 0.19
C LEU A 416 -12.29 -0.41 -0.09
N ALA A 417 -12.37 0.50 0.89
CA ALA A 417 -11.91 1.86 0.75
C ALA A 417 -10.41 1.95 0.46
N GLY A 418 -9.57 1.23 1.22
CA GLY A 418 -8.13 1.18 1.00
C GLY A 418 -7.74 0.55 -0.33
N THR A 419 -8.45 -0.50 -0.75
CA THR A 419 -8.26 -1.12 -2.08
C THR A 419 -8.59 -0.13 -3.20
N LEU A 420 -9.74 0.53 -3.14
CA LEU A 420 -10.13 1.52 -4.16
C LEU A 420 -9.20 2.74 -4.16
N ALA A 421 -8.69 3.18 -3.02
CA ALA A 421 -7.73 4.29 -2.93
C ALA A 421 -6.41 3.97 -3.63
N SER A 422 -5.86 2.76 -3.41
CA SER A 422 -4.63 2.32 -4.08
C SER A 422 -4.84 2.07 -5.58
N LEU A 423 -6.01 1.55 -5.99
CA LEU A 423 -6.41 1.44 -7.40
C LEU A 423 -6.56 2.82 -8.08
N MET A 424 -7.05 3.83 -7.36
CA MET A 424 -7.17 5.20 -7.88
C MET A 424 -5.79 5.77 -8.22
N SER A 425 -4.83 5.65 -7.30
CA SER A 425 -3.44 6.06 -7.53
C SER A 425 -2.82 5.34 -8.73
N ALA A 426 -3.02 4.02 -8.85
CA ALA A 426 -2.52 3.24 -9.99
C ALA A 426 -3.15 3.67 -11.32
N THR A 427 -4.45 3.95 -11.32
CA THR A 427 -5.19 4.43 -12.51
C THR A 427 -4.63 5.76 -13.00
N ILE A 428 -4.42 6.72 -12.09
CA ILE A 428 -3.88 8.05 -12.41
C ILE A 428 -2.47 7.92 -13.00
N ILE A 429 -1.62 7.08 -12.42
CA ILE A 429 -0.26 6.86 -12.94
C ILE A 429 -0.28 6.16 -14.30
N GLY A 430 -1.11 5.12 -14.46
CA GLY A 430 -1.27 4.41 -15.73
C GLY A 430 -1.80 5.29 -16.86
N MET A 431 -2.65 6.26 -16.52
CA MET A 431 -3.15 7.28 -17.44
C MET A 431 -2.02 8.19 -17.96
N ILE A 432 -1.07 8.54 -17.10
CA ILE A 432 -0.05 9.54 -17.40
C ILE A 432 1.19 8.93 -18.09
N ILE A 433 1.50 7.68 -17.77
CA ILE A 433 2.67 6.96 -18.29
C ILE A 433 2.41 6.31 -19.65
N GLY A 434 1.16 5.98 -19.98
CA GLY A 434 0.82 5.21 -21.18
C GLY A 434 0.18 5.97 -22.32
#